data_AF-A0AAV2HFX7-F1
#
_entry.id   AF-A0AAV2HFX7-F1
#
_cell.length_a   1.000
_cell.length_b   1.000
_cell.length_c   1.000
_cell.angle_alpha   90.00
_cell.angle_beta   90.00
_cell.angle_gamma   90.00
#
_symmetry.space_group_name_H-M   'P 1'
#
loop_
_entity.id
_entity.type
_entity.pdbx_description
1 polymer ?
#
loop_
_entity_poly.entity_id
_entity_poly.type
_entity_poly.pdbx_seq_one_letter_code
_entity_poly.pdbx_strand_id
1 'polypeptide(L)'
;ELLKFALSQDGIWVTLGCPPHKATYFYDAHERSLEEIASSTARVVALGPCGLDHTIDTLDWIQSFVFEAQVRVAAKLNIPLVVECREAEDDVIAILQKHLPNTQKIHLHGFTGDMVLANRWLSHYPNVYFGLSPAIGDVSSSRSVKEMVASIPLNRILLESGASQTVPE
;
A
#
# COMPACT_ATOMS: atom_id res chain seq x y z
N GLU A 1 9.48 4.40 -17.88
CA GLU A 1 8.30 4.70 -18.71
C GLU A 1 7.16 5.37 -17.93
N LEU A 2 6.54 4.73 -16.93
CA LEU A 2 5.43 5.33 -16.15
C LEU A 2 5.72 6.73 -15.59
N LEU A 3 6.90 6.94 -14.99
CA LEU A 3 7.27 8.26 -14.47
C LEU A 3 7.37 9.32 -15.57
N LYS A 4 7.88 8.97 -16.76
CA LYS A 4 7.94 9.90 -17.90
C LYS A 4 6.54 10.30 -18.37
N PHE A 5 5.61 9.34 -18.40
CA PHE A 5 4.21 9.60 -18.72
C PHE A 5 3.57 10.53 -17.70
N ALA A 6 3.73 10.28 -16.40
CA ALA A 6 3.17 11.17 -15.38
C ALA A 6 3.80 12.57 -15.39
N LEU A 7 5.08 12.69 -15.76
CA LEU A 7 5.72 14.00 -15.93
C LEU A 7 5.17 14.78 -17.13
N SER A 8 4.55 14.12 -18.11
CA SER A 8 3.96 14.78 -19.29
C SER A 8 2.47 15.09 -19.17
N GLN A 9 1.82 14.72 -18.06
CA GLN A 9 0.39 14.90 -17.84
C GLN A 9 0.13 15.69 -16.55
N ASP A 10 -0.71 16.72 -16.64
CA ASP A 10 -1.18 17.43 -15.46
C ASP A 10 -2.19 16.60 -14.66
N GLY A 11 -2.20 16.78 -13.35
CA GLY A 11 -3.10 16.03 -12.45
C GLY A 11 -2.73 14.57 -12.21
N ILE A 12 -1.58 14.09 -12.72
CA ILE A 12 -1.09 12.73 -12.46
C ILE A 12 0.12 12.77 -11.52
N TRP A 13 0.08 11.89 -10.52
CA TRP A 13 1.18 11.60 -9.60
C TRP A 13 1.42 10.09 -9.55
N VAL A 14 2.61 9.70 -9.11
CA VAL A 14 3.07 8.32 -9.17
C VAL A 14 3.50 7.84 -7.80
N THR A 15 3.29 6.55 -7.55
CA THR A 15 3.91 5.82 -6.46
C THR A 15 4.95 4.85 -7.04
N LEU A 16 6.03 4.63 -6.31
CA LEU A 16 7.09 3.72 -6.74
C LEU A 16 7.28 2.61 -5.71
N GLY A 17 7.22 1.37 -6.14
CA GLY A 17 7.40 0.24 -5.24
C GLY A 17 7.46 -1.09 -5.98
N CYS A 18 7.64 -2.13 -5.17
CA CYS A 18 7.61 -3.52 -5.58
C CYS A 18 6.51 -4.22 -4.77
N PRO A 19 5.39 -4.62 -5.42
CA PRO A 19 4.31 -5.34 -4.75
C PRO A 19 4.74 -6.77 -4.36
N PRO A 20 4.03 -7.41 -3.41
CA PRO A 20 4.37 -8.74 -2.89
C PRO A 20 4.61 -9.79 -3.99
N HIS A 21 3.73 -9.83 -5.00
CA HIS A 21 3.81 -10.77 -6.12
C HIS A 21 5.00 -10.55 -7.09
N LYS A 22 5.77 -9.47 -6.90
CA LYS A 22 7.01 -9.19 -7.64
C LYS A 22 8.25 -9.22 -6.76
N ALA A 23 8.14 -9.58 -5.48
CA ALA A 23 9.24 -9.46 -4.51
C ALA A 23 10.48 -10.29 -4.91
N THR A 24 10.33 -11.40 -5.63
CA THR A 24 11.44 -12.22 -6.15
C THR A 24 12.36 -11.50 -7.13
N TYR A 25 11.91 -10.40 -7.74
CA TYR A 25 12.70 -9.58 -8.66
C TYR A 25 13.35 -8.36 -7.99
N PHE A 26 13.20 -8.21 -6.68
CA PHE A 26 13.78 -7.11 -5.92
C PHE A 26 15.15 -7.50 -5.34
N TYR A 27 16.13 -6.61 -5.48
CA TYR A 27 17.51 -6.81 -5.04
C TYR A 27 18.01 -5.49 -4.44
N ASP A 28 19.13 -5.52 -3.72
CA ASP A 28 19.69 -4.34 -3.02
C ASP A 28 19.88 -3.12 -3.94
N ALA A 29 20.26 -3.33 -5.20
CA ALA A 29 20.39 -2.26 -6.18
C ALA A 29 19.05 -1.52 -6.43
N HIS A 30 17.91 -2.22 -6.33
CA HIS A 30 16.59 -1.64 -6.49
C HIS A 30 16.18 -0.77 -5.29
N GLU A 31 16.59 -1.08 -4.06
CA GLU A 31 16.35 -0.20 -2.89
C GLU A 31 17.01 1.16 -3.12
N ARG A 32 18.27 1.16 -3.58
CA ARG A 32 18.98 2.40 -3.90
C ARG A 32 18.32 3.17 -5.03
N SER A 33 17.95 2.49 -6.13
CA SER A 33 17.26 3.14 -7.24
C SER A 33 15.90 3.70 -6.84
N LEU A 34 15.15 3.04 -5.95
CA LEU A 34 13.90 3.58 -5.42
C LEU A 34 14.13 4.91 -4.68
N GLU A 35 15.13 4.97 -3.81
CA GLU A 35 15.48 6.20 -3.07
C GLU A 35 15.90 7.34 -4.01
N GLU A 36 16.78 7.05 -4.98
CA GLU A 36 17.26 8.02 -5.97
C GLU A 36 16.13 8.56 -6.85
N ILE A 37 15.24 7.68 -7.36
CA ILE A 37 14.15 8.12 -8.23
C ILE A 37 13.08 8.86 -7.42
N ALA A 38 12.69 8.35 -6.25
CA ALA A 38 11.64 8.99 -5.43
C ALA A 38 12.04 10.38 -4.94
N SER A 39 13.33 10.61 -4.66
CA SER A 39 13.86 11.92 -4.26
C SER A 39 14.10 12.87 -5.44
N SER A 40 14.14 12.37 -6.69
CA SER A 40 14.46 13.19 -7.87
C SER A 40 13.34 14.13 -8.33
N THR A 41 12.09 13.91 -7.91
CA THR A 41 10.95 14.68 -8.40
C THR A 41 9.75 14.67 -7.45
N ALA A 42 9.05 15.81 -7.36
CA ALA A 42 7.81 15.93 -6.60
C ALA A 42 6.61 15.17 -7.21
N ARG A 43 6.76 14.58 -8.41
CA ARG A 43 5.73 13.73 -9.01
C ARG A 43 5.63 12.35 -8.35
N VAL A 44 6.67 11.92 -7.64
CA VAL A 44 6.62 10.73 -6.80
C VAL A 44 6.15 11.14 -5.41
N VAL A 45 4.95 10.69 -5.03
CA VAL A 45 4.27 11.18 -3.81
C VAL A 45 4.17 10.15 -2.69
N ALA A 46 4.49 8.89 -2.97
CA ALA A 46 4.49 7.79 -2.01
C ALA A 46 5.35 6.63 -2.52
N LEU A 47 5.75 5.74 -1.62
CA LEU A 47 6.24 4.41 -2.04
C LEU A 47 5.11 3.40 -2.04
N GLY A 48 5.14 2.50 -3.01
CA GLY A 48 4.20 1.41 -3.16
C GLY A 48 3.68 1.26 -4.61
N PRO A 49 2.91 0.20 -4.90
CA PRO A 49 2.44 -0.79 -3.93
C PRO A 49 3.59 -1.61 -3.32
N CYS A 50 3.50 -1.86 -2.02
CA CYS A 50 4.43 -2.67 -1.23
C CYS A 50 3.66 -3.34 -0.09
N GLY A 51 4.20 -4.35 0.58
CA GLY A 51 3.53 -4.97 1.72
C GLY A 51 3.66 -6.48 1.69
N LEU A 52 2.65 -7.17 2.20
CA LEU A 52 2.62 -8.63 2.32
C LEU A 52 1.27 -9.17 1.85
N ASP A 53 1.32 -10.29 1.14
CA ASP A 53 0.18 -11.07 0.70
C ASP A 53 0.47 -12.56 0.96
N HIS A 54 -0.14 -13.13 2.00
CA HIS A 54 0.05 -14.55 2.35
C HIS A 54 -0.78 -15.51 1.49
N THR A 55 -1.51 -14.98 0.50
CA THR A 55 -2.39 -15.77 -0.38
C THR A 55 -1.74 -16.13 -1.72
N ILE A 56 -0.50 -15.69 -1.95
CA ILE A 56 0.26 -15.90 -3.19
C ILE A 56 1.49 -16.80 -2.98
N ASP A 57 2.04 -17.33 -4.08
CA ASP A 57 3.17 -18.28 -4.06
C ASP A 57 4.54 -17.70 -3.67
N THR A 58 4.63 -16.38 -3.48
CA THR A 58 5.91 -15.75 -3.11
C THR A 58 6.19 -15.99 -1.64
N LEU A 59 7.36 -16.54 -1.29
CA LEU A 59 7.69 -16.86 0.11
C LEU A 59 7.63 -15.62 1.02
N ASP A 60 6.98 -15.75 2.18
CA ASP A 60 6.73 -14.65 3.14
C ASP A 60 8.00 -13.91 3.56
N TRP A 61 9.11 -14.64 3.73
CA TRP A 61 10.39 -14.03 4.11
C TRP A 61 10.98 -13.15 3.00
N ILE A 62 10.72 -13.48 1.72
CA ILE A 62 11.12 -12.65 0.58
C ILE A 62 10.25 -11.39 0.56
N GLN A 63 8.93 -11.54 0.72
CA GLN A 63 8.03 -10.41 0.79
C GLN A 63 8.40 -9.46 1.93
N SER A 64 8.67 -10.00 3.11
CA SER A 64 9.09 -9.25 4.31
C SER A 64 10.39 -8.50 4.09
N PHE A 65 11.40 -9.13 3.50
CA PHE A 65 12.67 -8.49 3.17
C PHE A 65 12.47 -7.27 2.24
N VAL A 66 11.66 -7.45 1.20
CA VAL A 66 11.38 -6.41 0.19
C VAL A 66 10.49 -5.31 0.73
N PHE A 67 9.50 -5.65 1.55
CA PHE A 67 8.64 -4.66 2.20
C PHE A 67 9.45 -3.82 3.20
N GLU A 68 10.29 -4.45 4.03
CA GLU A 68 11.13 -3.76 4.99
C GLU A 68 12.11 -2.80 4.30
N ALA A 69 12.67 -3.17 3.14
CA ALA A 69 13.50 -2.28 2.32
C ALA A 69 12.75 -1.01 1.88
N GLN A 70 11.54 -1.17 1.37
CA GLN A 70 10.73 -0.03 0.93
C GLN A 70 10.28 0.85 2.11
N VAL A 71 9.98 0.24 3.26
CA VAL A 71 9.66 0.96 4.50
C VAL A 71 10.84 1.82 4.96
N ARG A 72 12.08 1.32 4.90
CA ARG A 72 13.27 2.12 5.22
C ARG A 72 13.42 3.34 4.31
N VAL A 73 13.18 3.17 3.01
CA VAL A 73 13.25 4.29 2.05
C VAL A 73 12.15 5.32 2.34
N ALA A 74 10.92 4.87 2.61
CA ALA A 74 9.83 5.79 3.00
C ALA A 74 10.15 6.56 4.28
N ALA A 75 10.77 5.90 5.27
CA ALA A 75 11.20 6.53 6.52
C ALA A 75 12.26 7.62 6.26
N LYS A 76 13.26 7.34 5.42
CA LYS A 76 14.31 8.30 5.05
C LYS A 76 13.76 9.52 4.32
N LEU A 77 12.84 9.30 3.37
CA LEU A 77 12.27 10.35 2.54
C LEU A 77 11.08 11.06 3.19
N ASN A 78 10.56 10.52 4.30
CA ASN A 78 9.38 11.02 5.00
C ASN A 78 8.16 11.18 4.07
N ILE A 79 7.92 10.17 3.22
CA ILE A 79 6.77 10.12 2.29
C ILE A 79 5.78 9.01 2.68
N PRO A 80 4.50 9.13 2.31
CA PRO A 80 3.47 8.10 2.53
C PRO A 80 3.82 6.72 1.94
N LEU A 81 3.14 5.69 2.45
CA LEU A 81 3.16 4.32 1.90
C LEU A 81 1.80 3.96 1.30
N VAL A 82 1.81 3.26 0.17
CA VAL A 82 0.68 2.51 -0.39
C VAL A 82 0.92 1.03 -0.13
N VAL A 83 0.19 0.49 0.84
CA VAL A 83 0.40 -0.84 1.41
C VAL A 83 -0.67 -1.81 0.92
N GLU A 84 -0.21 -2.91 0.32
CA GLU A 84 -1.00 -4.10 0.04
C GLU A 84 -0.88 -5.05 1.24
N CYS A 85 -2.01 -5.47 1.79
CA CYS A 85 -2.07 -6.38 2.93
C CYS A 85 -3.18 -7.41 2.71
N ARG A 86 -2.80 -8.69 2.67
CA ARG A 86 -3.73 -9.82 2.56
C ARG A 86 -3.32 -10.89 3.55
N GLU A 87 -4.16 -11.13 4.56
CA GLU A 87 -3.96 -12.15 5.60
C GLU A 87 -2.61 -12.04 6.33
N ALA A 88 -2.08 -10.81 6.44
CA ALA A 88 -0.72 -10.54 6.88
C ALA A 88 -0.62 -9.32 7.83
N GLU A 89 -1.74 -8.92 8.46
CA GLU A 89 -1.83 -7.64 9.17
C GLU A 89 -0.83 -7.52 10.32
N ASP A 90 -0.63 -8.60 11.07
CA ASP A 90 0.31 -8.64 12.21
C ASP A 90 1.74 -8.37 11.75
N ASP A 91 2.18 -9.03 10.68
CA ASP A 91 3.52 -8.92 10.16
C ASP A 91 3.75 -7.56 9.49
N VAL A 92 2.76 -7.06 8.74
CA VAL A 92 2.83 -5.72 8.16
C VAL A 92 2.94 -4.66 9.26
N ILE A 93 2.08 -4.71 10.30
CA ILE A 93 2.13 -3.76 11.41
C ILE A 93 3.46 -3.86 12.16
N ALA A 94 3.97 -5.06 12.41
CA ALA A 94 5.25 -5.25 13.09
C ALA A 94 6.42 -4.64 12.33
N ILE A 95 6.48 -4.83 11.00
CA ILE A 95 7.52 -4.22 10.14
C ILE A 95 7.38 -2.70 10.15
N LEU A 96 6.18 -2.16 10.00
CA LEU A 96 5.96 -0.71 10.04
C LEU A 96 6.42 -0.10 11.37
N GLN A 97 6.06 -0.71 12.51
CA GLN A 97 6.38 -0.19 13.85
C GLN A 97 7.88 -0.20 14.15
N LYS A 98 8.65 -1.08 13.52
CA LYS A 98 10.11 -1.13 13.65
C LYS A 98 10.81 0.12 13.07
N HIS A 99 10.22 0.75 12.06
CA HIS A 99 10.89 1.78 11.25
C HIS A 99 10.17 3.12 11.19
N LEU A 100 8.86 3.14 11.46
CA LEU A 100 8.01 4.31 11.23
C LEU A 100 7.27 4.73 12.50
N PRO A 101 7.11 6.04 12.75
CA PRO A 101 6.26 6.51 13.82
C PRO A 101 4.80 6.18 13.53
N ASN A 102 3.97 6.09 14.58
CA ASN A 102 2.52 5.87 14.42
C ASN A 102 1.81 7.00 13.64
N THR A 103 2.44 8.16 13.47
CA THR A 103 1.94 9.28 12.68
C THR A 103 2.16 9.11 11.17
N GLN A 104 2.86 8.06 10.73
CA GLN A 104 3.09 7.78 9.32
C GLN A 104 1.76 7.72 8.55
N LYS A 105 1.73 8.35 7.36
CA LYS A 105 0.59 8.25 6.45
C LYS A 105 0.67 6.94 5.69
N ILE A 106 -0.38 6.14 5.80
CA ILE A 106 -0.47 4.83 5.17
C ILE A 106 -1.79 4.78 4.40
N HIS A 107 -1.72 4.35 3.15
CA HIS A 107 -2.87 4.00 2.34
C HIS A 107 -2.92 2.48 2.22
N LEU A 108 -3.90 1.83 2.84
CA LEU A 108 -4.17 0.40 2.65
C LEU A 108 -4.93 0.21 1.35
N HIS A 109 -4.21 -0.16 0.30
CA HIS A 109 -4.76 -0.35 -1.05
C HIS A 109 -5.69 -1.56 -1.09
N GLY A 110 -6.85 -1.40 -1.75
CA GLY A 110 -7.82 -2.47 -1.94
C GLY A 110 -8.24 -3.15 -0.64
N PHE A 111 -8.63 -2.37 0.37
CA PHE A 111 -9.04 -2.88 1.67
C PHE A 111 -10.40 -3.58 1.59
N THR A 112 -10.45 -4.83 2.05
CA THR A 112 -11.64 -5.69 2.03
C THR A 112 -12.00 -6.25 3.42
N GLY A 113 -11.37 -5.73 4.48
CA GLY A 113 -11.58 -6.17 5.86
C GLY A 113 -12.85 -5.61 6.52
N ASP A 114 -13.15 -6.10 7.72
CA ASP A 114 -14.27 -5.62 8.55
C ASP A 114 -13.86 -4.47 9.48
N MET A 115 -14.81 -4.00 10.31
CA MET A 115 -14.53 -2.95 11.30
C MET A 115 -13.55 -3.37 12.39
N VAL A 116 -13.46 -4.67 12.72
CA VAL A 116 -12.51 -5.13 13.73
C VAL A 116 -11.10 -4.89 13.19
N LEU A 117 -10.85 -5.27 11.93
CA LEU A 117 -9.59 -5.03 11.27
C LEU A 117 -9.31 -3.54 11.06
N ALA A 118 -10.30 -2.76 10.63
CA ALA A 118 -10.14 -1.31 10.45
C ALA A 118 -9.78 -0.60 11.77
N ASN A 119 -10.46 -0.95 12.87
CA ASN A 119 -10.17 -0.40 14.20
C ASN A 119 -8.79 -0.79 14.70
N ARG A 120 -8.34 -2.02 14.41
CA ARG A 120 -6.97 -2.45 14.70
C ARG A 120 -5.96 -1.55 13.99
N TRP A 121 -6.12 -1.33 12.70
CA TRP A 121 -5.26 -0.42 11.93
C TRP A 121 -5.27 1.00 12.48
N LEU A 122 -6.44 1.56 12.78
CA LEU A 122 -6.57 2.91 13.36
C LEU A 122 -5.91 3.03 14.74
N SER A 123 -5.89 1.95 15.53
CA SER A 123 -5.26 1.93 16.85
C SER A 123 -3.73 2.00 16.77
N HIS A 124 -3.13 1.38 15.75
CA HIS A 124 -1.67 1.43 15.52
C HIS A 124 -1.25 2.67 14.72
N TYR A 125 -2.03 3.07 13.72
CA TYR A 125 -1.74 4.16 12.80
C TYR A 125 -2.97 5.05 12.60
N PRO A 126 -3.15 6.11 13.40
CA PRO A 126 -4.31 7.02 13.30
C PRO A 126 -4.45 7.77 11.96
N ASN A 127 -3.36 7.80 11.18
CA ASN A 127 -3.25 8.39 9.85
C ASN A 127 -3.30 7.35 8.71
N VAL A 128 -3.84 6.16 8.99
CA VAL A 128 -4.18 5.17 7.96
C VAL A 128 -5.41 5.60 7.17
N TYR A 129 -5.41 5.31 5.88
CA TYR A 129 -6.53 5.50 4.96
C TYR A 129 -6.84 4.17 4.28
N PHE A 130 -8.11 3.92 4.02
CA PHE A 130 -8.62 2.66 3.49
C PHE A 130 -9.04 2.87 2.04
N GLY A 131 -8.32 2.24 1.12
CA GLY A 131 -8.61 2.25 -0.31
C GLY A 131 -9.77 1.33 -0.63
N LEU A 132 -10.85 1.88 -1.17
CA LEU A 132 -12.04 1.13 -1.57
C LEU A 132 -12.12 1.09 -3.09
N SER A 133 -12.04 -0.12 -3.64
CA SER A 133 -12.19 -0.41 -5.06
C SER A 133 -13.51 -1.13 -5.34
N PRO A 134 -13.96 -1.25 -6.61
CA PRO A 134 -15.15 -2.03 -6.94
C PRO A 134 -15.11 -3.49 -6.48
N ALA A 135 -13.92 -4.06 -6.24
CA ALA A 135 -13.76 -5.41 -5.68
C ALA A 135 -14.40 -5.55 -4.30
N ILE A 136 -14.61 -4.44 -3.56
CA ILE A 136 -15.39 -4.48 -2.33
C ILE A 136 -16.84 -4.94 -2.57
N GLY A 137 -17.36 -4.76 -3.78
CA GLY A 137 -18.66 -5.25 -4.22
C GLY A 137 -18.76 -6.78 -4.19
N ASP A 138 -17.70 -7.49 -4.55
CA ASP A 138 -17.68 -8.96 -4.57
C ASP A 138 -17.74 -9.54 -3.15
N VAL A 139 -17.02 -8.91 -2.21
CA VAL A 139 -17.08 -9.26 -0.77
C VAL A 139 -18.21 -8.56 -0.01
N SER A 140 -18.89 -7.58 -0.62
CA SER A 140 -19.98 -6.83 0.01
C SER A 140 -21.20 -7.69 0.30
N SER A 141 -21.30 -8.90 -0.26
CA SER A 141 -22.31 -9.87 0.16
C SER A 141 -22.20 -10.21 1.65
N SER A 142 -20.99 -10.10 2.22
CA SER A 142 -20.79 -10.23 3.66
C SER A 142 -21.35 -9.02 4.42
N ARG A 143 -22.15 -9.30 5.44
CA ARG A 143 -22.77 -8.29 6.30
C ARG A 143 -21.73 -7.39 6.97
N SER A 144 -20.60 -7.97 7.38
CA SER A 144 -19.51 -7.29 8.08
C SER A 144 -18.82 -6.23 7.23
N VAL A 145 -18.59 -6.47 5.93
CA VAL A 145 -17.98 -5.47 5.03
C VAL A 145 -18.94 -4.30 4.77
N LYS A 146 -20.26 -4.56 4.62
CA LYS A 146 -21.25 -3.46 4.50
C LYS A 146 -21.27 -2.59 5.74
N GLU A 147 -21.27 -3.20 6.91
CA GLU A 147 -21.24 -2.49 8.20
C GLU A 147 -19.96 -1.68 8.36
N MET A 148 -18.83 -2.19 7.86
CA MET A 148 -17.55 -1.46 7.81
C MET A 148 -17.62 -0.21 6.95
N VAL A 149 -18.03 -0.33 5.69
CA VAL A 149 -18.13 0.82 4.79
C VAL A 149 -19.10 1.88 5.34
N ALA A 150 -20.17 1.47 6.01
CA ALA A 150 -21.13 2.39 6.63
C ALA A 150 -20.60 3.10 7.89
N SER A 151 -19.64 2.50 8.60
CA SER A 151 -19.18 2.97 9.92
C SER A 151 -17.83 3.67 9.88
N ILE A 152 -16.99 3.37 8.88
CA ILE A 152 -15.65 3.94 8.80
C ILE A 152 -15.71 5.45 8.53
N PRO A 153 -14.90 6.28 9.22
CA PRO A 153 -14.95 7.72 9.02
C PRO A 153 -14.68 8.10 7.56
N LEU A 154 -15.54 8.94 6.96
CA LEU A 154 -15.41 9.33 5.55
C LEU A 154 -14.05 10.00 5.25
N ASN A 155 -13.46 10.70 6.22
CA ASN A 155 -12.12 11.31 6.12
C ASN A 155 -10.97 10.30 6.25
N ARG A 156 -11.27 8.99 6.22
CA ARG A 156 -10.32 7.88 6.21
C ARG A 156 -10.50 6.99 4.97
N ILE A 157 -11.41 7.33 4.06
CA ILE A 157 -11.66 6.57 2.84
C ILE A 157 -10.89 7.20 1.66
N LEU A 158 -10.26 6.37 0.85
CA LEU A 158 -9.75 6.72 -0.48
C LEU A 158 -10.47 5.88 -1.53
N LEU A 159 -10.86 6.50 -2.65
CA LEU A 159 -11.53 5.80 -3.74
C LEU A 159 -10.52 5.30 -4.76
N GLU A 160 -10.71 4.07 -5.21
CA GLU A 160 -9.82 3.40 -6.17
C GLU A 160 -10.66 2.81 -7.31
N SER A 161 -10.09 2.74 -8.51
CA SER A 161 -10.75 2.05 -9.62
C SER A 161 -10.57 0.54 -9.58
N GLY A 162 -9.58 0.03 -8.82
CA GLY A 162 -9.21 -1.39 -8.82
C GLY A 162 -8.55 -1.85 -10.13
N ALA A 163 -8.14 -0.92 -11.00
CA ALA A 163 -7.44 -1.25 -12.22
C ALA A 163 -6.04 -1.81 -11.91
N SER A 164 -5.98 -3.13 -11.75
CA SER A 164 -4.81 -3.93 -12.15
C SER A 164 -4.46 -3.55 -13.60
N GLN A 165 -3.18 -3.60 -13.99
CA GLN A 165 -2.82 -3.50 -15.41
C GLN A 165 -3.29 -4.76 -16.17
N THR A 166 -4.60 -4.89 -16.31
CA THR A 166 -5.28 -5.59 -17.39
C THR A 166 -6.33 -4.60 -17.87
N VAL A 167 -5.92 -3.80 -18.85
CA VAL A 167 -6.87 -3.10 -19.72
C VAL A 167 -7.85 -4.16 -20.22
N PRO A 168 -9.17 -4.02 -20.05
CA PRO A 168 -10.12 -4.91 -20.69
C PRO A 168 -9.87 -4.81 -22.20
N GLU A 169 -9.64 -5.94 -22.86
CA GLU A 169 -9.84 -6.01 -24.31
C GLU A 169 -11.29 -5.67 -24.66
#